data_AF-X0U191-F1
#
_entry.id   AF-X0U191-F1
#
_cell.length_a   1.000
_cell.length_b   1.000
_cell.length_c   1.000
_cell.angle_alpha   90.00
_cell.angle_beta   90.00
_cell.angle_gamma   90.00
#
_symmetry.space_group_name_H-M   'P 1'
#
loop_
_entity.id
_entity.type
_entity.pdbx_description
1 polymer ?
#
loop_
_entity_poly.entity_id
_entity_poly.type
_entity_poly.pdbx_seq_one_letter_code
_entity_poly.pdbx_strand_id
1 'polypeptide(L)' 'GLAQQGTVNVVSLAAGATTTLTITLPPGGNCYDPDCDVCITVDSDNEVIESNEGNNDYCELTIG' A
#
# COMPACT_ATOMS: atom_id res chain seq x y z
N GLY A 1 0.94 -16.97 9.16
CA GLY A 1 2.27 -16.35 8.93
C GLY A 1 2.30 -15.00 9.60
N LEU A 2 3.48 -14.42 9.84
CA LEU A 2 3.57 -13.03 10.27
C LEU A 2 3.23 -12.12 9.09
N ALA A 3 2.35 -11.13 9.30
CA ALA A 3 2.09 -10.09 8.30
C ALA A 3 3.39 -9.34 8.00
N GLN A 4 3.70 -9.14 6.71
CA GLN A 4 4.87 -8.37 6.28
C GLN A 4 4.41 -7.03 5.74
N GLN A 5 5.21 -5.99 6.00
CA GLN A 5 4.89 -4.61 5.61
C GLN A 5 6.14 -3.96 5.03
N GLY A 6 5.93 -3.02 4.12
CA GLY A 6 6.95 -2.13 3.60
C GLY A 6 6.37 -0.74 3.41
N THR A 7 7.19 0.29 3.65
CA THR A 7 6.80 1.69 3.52
C THR A 7 7.72 2.38 2.53
N VAL A 8 7.16 3.24 1.70
CA VAL A 8 7.88 4.07 0.73
C VAL A 8 7.42 5.50 0.86
N ASN A 9 8.37 6.44 0.79
CA ASN A 9 8.07 7.86 0.97
C ASN A 9 7.86 8.54 -0.38
N VAL A 10 6.80 9.33 -0.49
CA VAL A 10 6.56 10.24 -1.61
C VAL A 10 6.69 11.67 -1.08
N VAL A 11 7.73 12.39 -1.52
CA VAL A 11 8.00 13.75 -1.01
C VAL A 11 6.88 14.73 -1.40
N SER A 12 6.34 14.60 -2.61
CA SER A 12 5.24 15.42 -3.11
C SER A 12 4.60 14.76 -4.33
N LEU A 13 3.30 14.97 -4.51
CA LEU A 13 2.58 14.61 -5.73
C LEU A 13 1.80 15.83 -6.21
N ALA A 14 2.00 16.21 -7.49
CA ALA A 14 1.27 17.35 -8.06
C ALA A 14 -0.21 16.99 -8.29
N ALA A 15 -1.09 17.99 -8.27
CA ALA A 15 -2.52 17.79 -8.49
C ALA A 15 -2.80 17.11 -9.85
N GLY A 16 -3.56 16.02 -9.82
CA GLY A 16 -3.89 15.21 -11.01
C GLY A 16 -2.75 14.33 -11.52
N ALA A 17 -1.58 14.33 -10.87
CA ALA A 17 -0.49 13.43 -11.22
C ALA A 17 -0.69 12.04 -10.60
N THR A 18 -0.04 11.05 -11.19
CA THR A 18 0.06 9.69 -10.65
C THR A 18 1.54 9.33 -10.52
N THR A 19 1.86 8.58 -9.47
CA THR A 19 3.19 7.98 -9.30
C THR A 19 3.06 6.47 -9.18
N THR A 20 4.10 5.75 -9.57
CA THR A 20 4.18 4.29 -9.44
C THR A 20 5.37 3.94 -8.56
N LEU A 21 5.12 3.14 -7.53
CA LEU A 21 6.12 2.71 -6.56
C LEU A 21 6.21 1.18 -6.58
N THR A 22 7.37 0.64 -6.22
CA THR A 22 7.57 -0.79 -6.07
C THR A 22 8.02 -1.08 -4.65
N ILE A 23 7.26 -1.92 -3.95
CA ILE A 23 7.62 -2.41 -2.62
C ILE A 23 8.04 -3.87 -2.77
N THR A 24 9.22 -4.21 -2.27
CA THR A 24 9.70 -5.59 -2.22
C THR A 24 9.58 -6.08 -0.77
N LEU A 25 8.77 -7.11 -0.56
CA LEU A 25 8.63 -7.74 0.74
C LEU A 25 9.78 -8.73 1.00
N PRO A 26 10.22 -8.89 2.26
CA PRO A 26 11.22 -9.89 2.61
C PRO A 26 10.84 -11.33 2.21
N PRO A 27 11.82 -12.25 2.08
CA PRO A 27 11.56 -13.67 1.86
C PRO A 27 10.59 -14.25 2.91
N GLY A 28 9.66 -15.11 2.47
CA GLY A 28 8.59 -15.65 3.31
C GLY A 28 7.40 -14.71 3.51
N GLY A 29 7.39 -13.55 2.84
CA GLY A 29 6.29 -12.56 2.81
C GLY A 29 5.56 -12.57 1.49
N ASN A 30 5.69 -13.66 0.76
CA ASN A 30 5.21 -13.79 -0.59
C ASN A 30 3.82 -14.44 -0.55
N CYS A 31 2.87 -13.75 -1.18
CA CYS A 31 1.46 -14.12 -1.33
C CYS A 31 1.28 -15.34 -2.27
N TYR A 32 2.00 -16.43 -2.00
CA TYR A 32 2.11 -17.58 -2.89
C TYR A 32 1.41 -18.85 -2.36
N ASP A 33 0.77 -18.82 -1.19
CA ASP A 33 0.02 -19.98 -0.67
C ASP A 33 -0.92 -19.65 0.52
N PRO A 34 -2.26 -19.78 0.41
CA PRO A 34 -3.08 -19.81 -0.81
C PRO A 34 -3.91 -18.53 -1.02
N ASP A 35 -4.00 -17.65 -0.01
CA ASP A 35 -4.77 -16.42 -0.02
C ASP A 35 -4.03 -15.40 0.83
N CYS A 36 -3.66 -14.23 0.30
CA CYS A 36 -3.30 -13.10 1.16
C CYS A 36 -4.05 -11.84 0.77
N ASP A 37 -4.48 -11.13 1.80
CA ASP A 37 -4.92 -9.76 1.70
C ASP A 37 -3.70 -8.86 1.53
N VAL A 38 -3.61 -8.19 0.38
CA VAL A 38 -2.64 -7.13 0.15
C VAL A 38 -3.35 -5.81 0.35
N CYS A 39 -3.00 -5.08 1.41
CA CYS A 39 -3.52 -3.76 1.69
C CYS A 39 -2.46 -2.69 1.47
N ILE A 40 -2.88 -1.57 0.87
CA ILE A 40 -2.10 -0.37 0.65
C ILE A 40 -2.85 0.77 1.33
N THR A 41 -2.15 1.53 2.16
CA THR A 41 -2.64 2.78 2.75
C THR A 41 -1.71 3.91 2.34
N VAL A 42 -2.26 4.95 1.73
CA VAL A 42 -1.57 6.20 1.44
C VAL A 42 -1.74 7.13 2.63
N ASP A 43 -0.70 7.90 2.98
CA ASP A 43 -0.71 8.82 4.12
C ASP A 43 -1.24 8.18 5.42
N SER A 44 -0.66 7.04 5.81
CA SER A 44 -1.10 6.28 6.99
C SER A 44 -1.03 7.06 8.31
N ASP A 45 -0.21 8.11 8.35
CA ASP A 45 -0.05 9.00 9.50
C ASP A 45 -1.02 10.20 9.46
N ASN A 46 -1.82 10.32 8.39
CA ASN A 46 -2.84 11.36 8.17
C ASN A 46 -2.22 12.78 8.26
N GLU A 47 -1.06 12.98 7.64
CA GLU A 47 -0.31 14.25 7.68
C GLU A 47 -0.77 15.24 6.60
N VAL A 48 -1.34 14.76 5.49
CA VAL A 48 -1.80 15.58 4.37
C VAL A 48 -3.32 15.57 4.33
N ILE A 49 -3.94 16.71 4.62
CA ILE A 49 -5.40 16.85 4.52
C ILE A 49 -5.82 16.87 3.05
N GLU A 50 -6.55 15.85 2.62
CA GLU A 50 -7.08 15.69 1.29
C GLU A 50 -8.60 15.96 1.25
N SER A 51 -9.16 16.11 0.04
CA SER A 51 -10.61 16.34 -0.09
C SER A 51 -11.46 15.13 0.31
N ASN A 52 -10.85 13.95 0.39
CA ASN A 52 -11.53 12.70 0.70
C ASN A 52 -10.56 11.71 1.34
N GLU A 53 -10.42 11.71 2.66
CA GLU A 53 -9.56 10.74 3.37
C GLU A 53 -10.02 9.27 3.22
N GLY A 54 -11.25 9.04 2.76
CA GLY A 54 -11.82 7.71 2.63
C GLY A 54 -11.34 6.92 1.40
N ASN A 55 -10.49 7.49 0.54
CA ASN A 55 -9.94 6.80 -0.63
C ASN A 55 -8.44 6.49 -0.52
N ASN A 56 -7.88 6.60 0.68
CA ASN A 56 -6.46 6.34 0.95
C ASN A 56 -6.16 4.85 1.19
N ASP A 57 -7.19 4.03 1.36
CA ASP A 57 -7.06 2.60 1.57
C ASP A 57 -7.52 1.79 0.36
N TYR A 58 -6.71 0.79 0.00
CA TYR A 58 -7.06 -0.21 -0.99
C TYR A 58 -6.56 -1.58 -0.53
N CYS A 59 -7.46 -2.56 -0.45
CA CYS A 59 -7.10 -3.95 -0.18
C CYS A 59 -7.57 -4.85 -1.32
N GLU A 60 -6.71 -5.75 -1.76
CA GLU A 60 -7.01 -6.78 -2.74
C GLU A 60 -6.65 -8.15 -2.18
N LEU A 61 -7.61 -9.07 -2.21
CA LEU A 61 -7.37 -10.48 -1.95
C LEU A 61 -6.76 -11.09 -3.21
N THR A 62 -5.48 -11.43 -3.16
CA THR A 62 -4.84 -12.16 -4.26
C THR A 62 -5.05 -13.65 -4.01
N ILE A 63 -5.95 -14.26 -4.80
CA ILE A 63 -6.16 -15.71 -4.84
C ILE A 63 -5.04 -16.33 -5.69
N GLY A 64 -4.34 -17.32 -5.15
CA GLY A 64 -3.32 -18.10 -5.88
C GLY A 64 -3.88 -19.02 -6.97
#